data_AF-A0A3M1HWI8-F1
#
_entry.id   AF-A0A3M1HWI8-F1
#
_cell.length_a   1.000
_cell.length_b   1.000
_cell.length_c   1.000
_cell.angle_alpha   90.00
_cell.angle_beta   90.00
_cell.angle_gamma   90.00
#
_symmetry.space_group_name_H-M   'P 1'
#
loop_
_entity.id
_entity.type
_entity.pdbx_description
1 polymer ?
#
loop_
_entity_poly.entity_id
_entity_poly.type
_entity_poly.pdbx_seq_one_letter_code
_entity_poly.pdbx_strand_id
1 'polypeptide(L)'
;MWHSTIFGPYFVIGAIYSGIATILIAMAVIRKAFRLEAYLKPLHFRYLGMLLIAFNALWFYFTFAEYLTTGYGSVPHELRVLNAKLSGEYQAVFWGMVLSMAVAFVILLLPHLPAPRRVRLPAFRPRLALATGSAALAVILVMVSQATPVSAQLGLTLASGVSRPLSWLLAVLVALFAFCLLPVFRRNIIAGTVIAAFLVDLGMWLERFTIVVPTETRPMLEGYVIGIYHPTATEWILTAASFAGFALLYVIFVKLFPIISIWEVQEAEEVIPQMVEKVRGYLPGT
;
A
#
# COMPACT_ATOMS: atom_id res chain seq x y z
N MET A 1 -5.60 -24.51 -4.53
CA MET A 1 -5.13 -23.11 -4.56
C MET A 1 -3.62 -22.91 -4.47
N TRP A 2 -2.78 -23.79 -3.93
CA TRP A 2 -1.31 -23.65 -4.08
C TRP A 2 -0.77 -24.28 -5.37
N HIS A 3 -1.57 -25.12 -6.02
CA HIS A 3 -1.22 -25.78 -7.28
C HIS A 3 -1.61 -24.90 -8.48
N SER A 4 -0.86 -23.81 -8.69
CA SER A 4 -1.05 -22.90 -9.83
C SER A 4 0.30 -22.60 -10.49
N THR A 5 0.34 -22.60 -11.82
CA THR A 5 1.54 -22.27 -12.60
C THR A 5 1.88 -20.78 -12.55
N ILE A 6 0.92 -19.93 -12.17
CA ILE A 6 1.10 -18.48 -12.10
C ILE A 6 1.96 -18.05 -10.92
N PHE A 7 2.11 -18.88 -9.89
CA PHE A 7 2.78 -18.49 -8.66
C PHE A 7 4.26 -18.18 -8.85
N GLY A 8 4.99 -18.91 -9.69
CA GLY A 8 6.41 -18.63 -9.92
C GLY A 8 6.66 -17.17 -10.27
N PRO A 9 6.10 -16.66 -11.38
CA PRO A 9 6.19 -15.24 -11.73
C PRO A 9 5.56 -14.30 -10.69
N TYR A 10 4.42 -14.69 -10.09
CA TYR A 10 3.70 -13.86 -9.12
C TYR A 10 4.52 -13.55 -7.86
N PHE A 11 5.20 -14.56 -7.29
CA PHE A 11 6.04 -14.39 -6.10
C PHE A 11 7.28 -13.56 -6.39
N VAL A 12 7.92 -13.74 -7.55
CA VAL A 12 9.08 -12.93 -7.99
C VAL A 12 8.69 -11.47 -8.09
N ILE A 13 7.56 -11.19 -8.73
CA ILE A 13 7.07 -9.82 -8.89
C ILE A 13 6.69 -9.21 -7.55
N GLY A 14 6.03 -9.96 -6.68
CA GLY A 14 5.74 -9.52 -5.32
C GLY A 14 7.01 -9.19 -4.51
N ALA A 15 8.09 -9.96 -4.68
CA ALA A 15 9.36 -9.72 -4.01
C ALA A 15 10.05 -8.44 -4.51
N ILE A 16 10.08 -8.24 -5.84
CA ILE A 16 10.62 -6.99 -6.41
C ILE A 16 9.78 -5.80 -5.97
N TYR A 17 8.46 -5.94 -5.97
CA TYR A 17 7.53 -4.88 -5.64
C TYR A 17 7.63 -4.41 -4.18
N SER A 18 7.60 -5.34 -3.22
CA SER A 18 7.85 -5.04 -1.80
C SER A 18 9.26 -4.56 -1.54
N GLY A 19 10.28 -5.13 -2.21
CA GLY A 19 11.66 -4.68 -2.08
C GLY A 19 11.83 -3.21 -2.47
N ILE A 20 11.24 -2.79 -3.59
CA ILE A 20 11.25 -1.39 -4.03
C ILE A 20 10.53 -0.47 -3.02
N ALA A 21 9.39 -0.90 -2.49
CA ALA A 21 8.63 -0.16 -1.49
C ALA A 21 9.44 0.01 -0.18
N THR A 22 10.04 -1.06 0.32
CA THR A 22 10.93 -1.03 1.49
C THR A 22 12.15 -0.12 1.25
N ILE A 23 12.77 -0.16 0.06
CA ILE A 23 13.87 0.74 -0.31
C ILE A 23 13.40 2.21 -0.32
N LEU A 24 12.20 2.51 -0.83
CA LEU A 24 11.63 3.86 -0.80
C LEU A 24 11.51 4.41 0.63
N ILE A 25 11.04 3.57 1.56
CA ILE A 25 10.90 3.92 2.97
C ILE A 25 12.29 4.16 3.58
N ALA A 26 13.22 3.22 3.39
CA ALA A 26 14.59 3.34 3.90
C ALA A 26 15.30 4.58 3.36
N MET A 27 15.18 4.85 2.05
CA MET A 27 15.73 6.04 1.40
C MET A 27 15.14 7.33 1.99
N ALA A 28 13.84 7.37 2.29
CA ALA A 28 13.23 8.53 2.93
C ALA A 28 13.74 8.77 4.35
N VAL A 29 13.92 7.70 5.13
CA VAL A 29 14.45 7.77 6.49
C VAL A 29 15.91 8.25 6.47
N ILE A 30 16.77 7.64 5.66
CA ILE A 30 18.19 8.00 5.54
C ILE A 30 18.35 9.45 5.07
N ARG A 31 17.56 9.86 4.07
CA ARG A 31 17.58 11.23 3.52
C ARG A 31 17.41 12.28 4.62
N LYS A 32 16.53 12.02 5.60
CA LYS A 32 16.30 12.92 6.74
C LYS A 32 17.29 12.72 7.89
N ALA A 33 17.61 11.47 8.24
CA ALA A 33 18.51 11.16 9.36
C ALA A 33 19.94 11.65 9.11
N PHE A 34 20.47 11.46 7.90
CA PHE A 34 21.84 11.83 7.53
C PHE A 34 21.92 13.15 6.73
N ARG A 35 20.80 13.87 6.56
CA ARG A 35 20.70 15.13 5.79
C ARG A 35 21.21 15.03 4.35
N LEU A 36 21.03 13.87 3.71
CA LEU A 36 21.50 13.58 2.34
C LEU A 36 20.57 14.15 1.24
N GLU A 37 19.92 15.28 1.48
CA GLU A 37 18.92 15.85 0.56
C GLU A 37 19.51 16.33 -0.76
N ALA A 38 20.81 16.70 -0.77
CA ALA A 38 21.54 17.10 -1.97
C ALA A 38 21.75 15.93 -2.94
N TYR A 39 21.98 14.72 -2.42
CA TYR A 39 22.19 13.50 -3.20
C TYR A 39 20.86 12.81 -3.51
N LEU A 40 20.01 12.59 -2.50
CA LEU A 40 18.71 11.93 -2.64
C LEU A 40 17.64 12.93 -3.07
N LYS A 41 17.70 13.33 -4.33
CA LYS A 41 16.77 14.30 -4.94
C LYS A 41 15.33 13.74 -5.08
N PRO A 42 14.29 14.59 -5.15
CA PRO A 42 12.90 14.17 -5.38
C PRO A 42 12.70 13.34 -6.66
N LEU A 43 13.63 13.46 -7.62
CA LEU A 43 13.62 12.71 -8.87
C LEU A 43 13.71 11.19 -8.65
N HIS A 44 14.54 10.74 -7.70
CA HIS A 44 14.66 9.32 -7.35
C HIS A 44 13.32 8.75 -6.86
N PHE A 45 12.62 9.49 -5.99
CA PHE A 45 11.29 9.12 -5.50
C PHE A 45 10.26 9.08 -6.64
N ARG A 46 10.35 10.00 -7.62
CA ARG A 46 9.44 10.01 -8.77
C ARG A 46 9.62 8.78 -9.65
N TYR A 47 10.86 8.45 -10.03
CA TYR A 47 11.13 7.29 -10.88
C TYR A 47 10.83 5.97 -10.19
N LEU A 48 11.20 5.84 -8.91
CA LEU A 48 10.90 4.66 -8.12
C LEU A 48 9.39 4.51 -7.86
N GLY A 49 8.68 5.65 -7.72
CA GLY A 49 7.22 5.69 -7.70
C GLY A 49 6.58 5.24 -9.02
N MET A 50 7.13 5.63 -10.18
CA MET A 50 6.67 5.13 -11.48
C MET A 50 6.86 3.62 -11.61
N LEU A 51 7.97 3.09 -11.10
CA LEU A 51 8.22 1.65 -11.07
C LEU A 51 7.19 0.93 -10.19
N LEU A 52 6.87 1.48 -9.01
CA LEU A 52 5.78 0.95 -8.16
C LEU A 52 4.42 0.96 -8.87
N ILE A 53 4.09 1.97 -9.68
CA ILE A 53 2.84 2.00 -10.46
C ILE A 53 2.78 0.82 -11.44
N ALA A 54 3.87 0.58 -12.16
CA ALA A 54 3.95 -0.51 -13.14
C ALA A 54 3.77 -1.88 -12.46
N PHE A 55 4.47 -2.13 -11.36
CA PHE A 55 4.34 -3.37 -10.62
C PHE A 55 2.99 -3.53 -9.93
N ASN A 56 2.38 -2.44 -9.46
CA ASN A 56 1.03 -2.49 -8.89
C ASN A 56 -0.01 -2.90 -9.95
N ALA A 57 0.07 -2.33 -11.16
CA ALA A 57 -0.80 -2.74 -12.27
C ALA A 57 -0.62 -4.23 -12.63
N LEU A 58 0.62 -4.71 -12.62
CA LEU A 58 0.95 -6.11 -12.87
C LEU A 58 0.43 -7.03 -11.75
N TRP A 59 0.53 -6.58 -10.50
CA TRP A 59 -0.04 -7.26 -9.34
C TRP A 59 -1.56 -7.39 -9.47
N PHE A 60 -2.26 -6.31 -9.84
CA PHE A 60 -3.71 -6.36 -10.09
C PHE A 60 -4.07 -7.35 -11.18
N TYR A 61 -3.31 -7.37 -12.28
CA TYR A 61 -3.50 -8.32 -13.37
C TYR A 61 -3.39 -9.76 -12.89
N PHE A 62 -2.32 -10.13 -12.19
CA PHE A 62 -2.15 -11.51 -11.74
C PHE A 62 -3.15 -11.93 -10.68
N THR A 63 -3.42 -11.04 -9.74
CA THR A 63 -4.43 -11.27 -8.69
C THR A 63 -5.78 -11.52 -9.36
N PHE A 64 -6.19 -10.67 -10.29
CA PHE A 64 -7.42 -10.87 -11.07
C PHE A 64 -7.39 -12.18 -11.87
N ALA A 65 -6.28 -12.47 -12.57
CA ALA A 65 -6.15 -13.68 -13.38
C ALA A 65 -6.28 -14.95 -12.53
N GLU A 66 -5.60 -15.04 -11.40
CA GLU A 66 -5.65 -16.20 -10.49
C GLU A 66 -7.07 -16.44 -9.95
N TYR A 67 -7.76 -15.39 -9.50
CA TYR A 67 -9.12 -15.57 -8.99
C TYR A 67 -10.14 -15.86 -10.10
N LEU A 68 -9.94 -15.29 -11.29
CA LEU A 68 -10.78 -15.56 -12.46
C LEU A 68 -10.62 -17.01 -12.92
N THR A 69 -9.39 -17.50 -13.09
CA THR A 69 -9.11 -18.87 -13.53
C THR A 69 -9.55 -19.89 -12.48
N THR A 70 -9.35 -19.61 -11.20
CA THR A 70 -9.85 -20.46 -10.11
C THR A 70 -11.38 -20.52 -10.09
N GLY A 71 -12.05 -19.38 -10.29
CA GLY A 71 -13.51 -19.33 -10.41
C GLY A 71 -14.02 -20.09 -11.65
N TYR A 72 -13.32 -19.97 -12.78
CA TYR A 72 -13.64 -20.67 -14.02
C TYR A 72 -13.44 -22.19 -13.92
N GLY A 73 -12.36 -22.64 -13.27
CA GLY A 73 -12.07 -24.06 -13.08
C GLY A 73 -13.14 -24.79 -12.27
N SER A 74 -13.90 -24.08 -11.43
CA SER A 74 -15.06 -24.57 -10.68
C SER A 74 -14.79 -25.80 -9.78
N VAL A 75 -13.53 -26.03 -9.41
CA VAL A 75 -13.12 -27.18 -8.59
C VAL A 75 -13.65 -27.00 -7.15
N PRO A 76 -14.43 -27.95 -6.60
CA PRO A 76 -15.15 -27.74 -5.33
C PRO A 76 -14.26 -27.32 -4.16
N HIS A 77 -13.11 -27.97 -3.98
CA HIS A 77 -12.22 -27.66 -2.86
C HIS A 77 -11.53 -26.29 -3.02
N GLU A 78 -11.27 -25.82 -4.25
CA GLU A 78 -10.72 -24.49 -4.50
C GLU A 78 -11.78 -23.41 -4.34
N LEU A 79 -13.01 -23.66 -4.78
CA LEU A 79 -14.13 -22.75 -4.57
C LEU A 79 -14.43 -22.55 -3.08
N ARG A 80 -14.25 -23.56 -2.23
CA ARG A 80 -14.37 -23.39 -0.76
C ARG A 80 -13.38 -22.36 -0.22
N VAL A 81 -12.13 -22.41 -0.67
CA VAL A 81 -11.10 -21.43 -0.30
C VAL A 81 -11.40 -20.07 -0.92
N LEU A 82 -11.95 -20.03 -2.14
CA LEU A 82 -12.27 -18.78 -2.85
C LEU A 82 -13.38 -18.02 -2.15
N ASN A 83 -14.47 -18.71 -1.85
CA ASN A 83 -15.61 -18.14 -1.13
C ASN A 83 -15.20 -17.66 0.26
N ALA A 84 -14.31 -18.39 0.94
CA ALA A 84 -13.80 -17.96 2.23
C ALA A 84 -13.02 -16.63 2.18
N LYS A 85 -12.30 -16.39 1.09
CA LYS A 85 -11.55 -15.15 0.85
C LYS A 85 -12.46 -14.01 0.41
N LEU A 86 -13.44 -14.26 -0.46
CA LEU A 86 -14.27 -13.19 -1.05
C LEU A 86 -15.42 -12.75 -0.13
N SER A 87 -16.10 -13.70 0.51
CA SER A 87 -17.34 -13.46 1.26
C SER A 87 -17.40 -14.17 2.63
N GLY A 88 -16.41 -15.00 2.96
CA GLY A 88 -16.35 -15.73 4.22
C GLY A 88 -15.54 -15.03 5.31
N GLU A 89 -14.93 -15.84 6.18
CA GLU A 89 -14.19 -15.42 7.37
C GLU A 89 -12.98 -14.52 7.06
N TYR A 90 -12.35 -14.72 5.90
CA TYR A 90 -11.11 -14.03 5.50
C TYR A 90 -11.37 -12.80 4.61
N GLN A 91 -12.64 -12.40 4.43
CA GLN A 91 -13.03 -11.28 3.57
C GLN A 91 -12.37 -9.95 3.96
N ALA A 92 -12.25 -9.67 5.25
CA ALA A 92 -11.66 -8.43 5.73
C ALA A 92 -10.18 -8.32 5.36
N VAL A 93 -9.45 -9.44 5.43
CA VAL A 93 -8.03 -9.50 5.09
C VAL A 93 -7.84 -9.37 3.57
N PHE A 94 -8.65 -10.10 2.80
CA PHE A 94 -8.61 -10.04 1.33
C PHE A 94 -8.95 -8.64 0.80
N TRP A 95 -10.07 -8.06 1.22
CA TRP A 95 -10.47 -6.73 0.77
C TRP A 95 -9.57 -5.63 1.36
N GLY A 96 -9.02 -5.82 2.56
CA GLY A 96 -8.01 -4.93 3.14
C GLY A 96 -6.74 -4.86 2.29
N MET A 97 -6.26 -6.01 1.80
CA MET A 97 -5.16 -6.10 0.84
C MET A 97 -5.49 -5.37 -0.47
N VAL A 98 -6.64 -5.66 -1.07
CA VAL A 98 -7.05 -5.02 -2.34
C VAL A 98 -7.20 -3.50 -2.15
N LEU A 99 -7.78 -3.06 -1.04
CA LEU A 99 -7.94 -1.64 -0.71
C LEU A 99 -6.59 -0.95 -0.52
N SER A 100 -5.65 -1.55 0.22
CA SER A 100 -4.33 -0.93 0.42
C SER A 100 -3.59 -0.77 -0.91
N MET A 101 -3.68 -1.77 -1.80
CA MET A 101 -3.09 -1.73 -3.14
C MET A 101 -3.77 -0.70 -4.04
N ALA A 102 -5.10 -0.60 -4.00
CA ALA A 102 -5.86 0.39 -4.76
C ALA A 102 -5.55 1.82 -4.30
N VAL A 103 -5.50 2.05 -2.98
CA VAL A 103 -5.15 3.36 -2.42
C VAL A 103 -3.71 3.72 -2.76
N ALA A 104 -2.76 2.79 -2.64
CA ALA A 104 -1.37 3.01 -3.04
C ALA A 104 -1.27 3.39 -4.53
N PHE A 105 -2.00 2.69 -5.41
CA PHE A 105 -2.04 2.97 -6.84
C PHE A 105 -2.56 4.39 -7.12
N VAL A 106 -3.67 4.77 -6.50
CA VAL A 106 -4.24 6.12 -6.65
C VAL A 106 -3.26 7.19 -6.19
N ILE A 107 -2.64 7.01 -5.01
CA ILE A 107 -1.66 7.97 -4.47
C ILE A 107 -0.49 8.18 -5.44
N LEU A 108 0.04 7.10 -6.02
CA LEU A 108 1.17 7.17 -6.96
C LEU A 108 0.79 7.73 -8.34
N LEU A 109 -0.43 7.46 -8.80
CA LEU A 109 -0.90 7.94 -10.11
C LEU A 109 -1.23 9.44 -10.11
N LEU A 110 -1.71 9.96 -8.99
CA LEU A 110 -2.18 11.35 -8.86
C LEU A 110 -1.19 12.42 -9.36
N PRO A 111 0.12 12.40 -9.02
CA PRO A 111 1.09 13.38 -9.53
C PRO A 111 1.27 13.36 -11.06
N HIS A 112 0.96 12.24 -11.72
CA HIS A 112 1.18 12.04 -13.15
C HIS A 112 -0.05 12.40 -14.00
N LEU A 113 -1.24 12.47 -13.40
CA LEU A 113 -2.45 12.88 -14.11
C LEU A 113 -2.37 14.38 -14.50
N PRO A 114 -2.98 14.79 -15.62
CA PRO A 114 -3.11 16.21 -15.95
C PRO A 114 -3.87 16.93 -14.83
N ALA A 115 -3.43 18.14 -14.47
CA ALA A 115 -4.16 18.95 -13.51
C ALA A 115 -5.50 19.36 -14.12
N PRO A 116 -6.64 19.22 -13.41
CA PRO A 116 -7.90 19.75 -13.90
C PRO A 116 -7.75 21.25 -14.14
N ARG A 117 -8.39 21.79 -15.20
CA ARG A 117 -8.47 23.24 -15.46
C ARG A 117 -8.74 23.94 -14.13
N ARG A 118 -7.94 24.97 -13.79
CA ARG A 118 -7.97 25.64 -12.49
C ARG A 118 -9.36 26.19 -12.18
N VAL A 119 -10.22 25.39 -11.57
CA VAL A 119 -11.40 25.89 -10.87
C VAL A 119 -10.92 26.25 -9.47
N ARG A 120 -10.89 27.55 -9.15
CA ARG A 120 -10.48 28.04 -7.83
C ARG A 120 -11.61 27.79 -6.83
N LEU A 121 -11.82 26.53 -6.45
CA LEU A 121 -12.75 26.19 -5.38
C LEU A 121 -12.03 26.33 -4.02
N PRO A 122 -12.59 27.10 -3.05
CA PRO A 122 -12.01 27.27 -1.72
C PRO A 122 -11.71 25.94 -1.00
N ALA A 123 -12.50 24.90 -1.30
CA ALA A 123 -12.39 23.56 -0.72
C ALA A 123 -11.04 22.85 -0.99
N PHE A 124 -10.29 23.22 -2.03
CA PHE A 124 -9.02 22.61 -2.39
C PHE A 124 -7.79 23.25 -1.71
N ARG A 125 -7.98 24.12 -0.71
CA ARG A 125 -6.87 24.61 0.12
C ARG A 125 -6.45 23.52 1.12
N PRO A 126 -5.16 23.15 1.20
CA PRO A 126 -4.69 22.02 2.03
C PRO A 126 -5.03 22.16 3.52
N ARG A 127 -5.13 23.40 4.04
CA ARG A 127 -5.56 23.66 5.43
C ARG A 127 -7.04 23.32 5.67
N LEU A 128 -7.91 23.60 4.70
CA LEU A 128 -9.34 23.31 4.81
C LEU A 128 -9.62 21.82 4.59
N ALA A 129 -8.90 21.17 3.67
CA ALA A 129 -8.98 19.73 3.44
C ALA A 129 -8.55 18.90 4.67
N LEU A 130 -7.51 19.34 5.38
CA LEU A 130 -7.08 18.70 6.63
C LEU A 130 -8.08 18.94 7.77
N ALA A 131 -8.72 20.10 7.83
CA ALA A 131 -9.73 20.43 8.84
C ALA A 131 -11.07 19.70 8.60
N THR A 132 -11.53 19.61 7.35
CA THR A 132 -12.70 18.77 7.00
C THR A 132 -12.39 17.30 7.23
N GLY A 133 -11.14 16.91 7.02
CA GLY A 133 -10.66 15.57 7.26
C GLY A 133 -10.55 15.15 8.71
N SER A 134 -10.03 16.02 9.58
CA SER A 134 -10.02 15.78 11.03
C SER A 134 -11.43 15.73 11.60
N ALA A 135 -12.35 16.55 11.08
CA ALA A 135 -13.76 16.49 11.44
C ALA A 135 -14.41 15.15 11.02
N ALA A 136 -14.14 14.67 9.79
CA ALA A 136 -14.63 13.38 9.34
C ALA A 136 -14.05 12.21 10.16
N LEU A 137 -12.75 12.23 10.47
CA LEU A 137 -12.10 11.23 11.31
C LEU A 137 -12.67 11.20 12.73
N ALA A 138 -12.92 12.38 13.34
CA ALA A 138 -13.52 12.49 14.66
C ALA A 138 -14.95 11.91 14.67
N VAL A 139 -15.74 12.17 13.63
CA VAL A 139 -17.09 11.58 13.47
C VAL A 139 -17.00 10.06 13.32
N ILE A 140 -16.06 9.54 12.54
CA ILE A 140 -15.82 8.10 12.40
C ILE A 140 -15.46 7.48 13.76
N LEU A 141 -14.53 8.09 14.50
CA LEU A 141 -14.07 7.57 15.80
C LEU A 141 -15.20 7.55 16.84
N VAL A 142 -16.05 8.58 16.85
CA VAL A 142 -17.23 8.67 17.71
C VAL A 142 -18.30 7.65 17.32
N MET A 143 -18.46 7.33 16.03
CA MET A 143 -19.42 6.33 15.58
C MET A 143 -18.91 4.89 15.79
N VAL A 144 -17.60 4.66 15.62
CA VAL A 144 -16.96 3.38 15.92
C VAL A 144 -16.96 3.09 17.42
N SER A 145 -16.78 4.11 18.28
CA SER A 145 -16.91 3.94 19.73
C SER A 145 -18.34 3.63 20.19
N GLN A 146 -19.35 3.91 19.36
CA GLN A 146 -20.76 3.54 19.58
C GLN A 146 -21.07 2.13 19.06
N ALA A 147 -20.16 1.50 18.31
CA ALA A 147 -20.31 0.14 17.81
C ALA A 147 -19.87 -0.90 18.87
N THR A 148 -20.79 -1.18 19.80
CA THR A 148 -20.89 -2.26 20.82
C THR A 148 -20.27 -1.99 22.22
N PRO A 149 -20.89 -2.40 23.37
CA PRO A 149 -22.10 -3.21 23.60
C PRO A 149 -23.20 -2.52 24.48
N VAL A 150 -23.24 -1.18 24.61
CA VAL A 150 -24.20 -0.51 25.53
C VAL A 150 -25.65 -0.58 25.04
N SER A 151 -25.89 -0.71 23.74
CA SER A 151 -27.23 -0.85 23.15
C SER A 151 -27.93 -2.18 23.51
N ALA A 152 -27.17 -3.20 23.93
CA ALA A 152 -27.71 -4.50 24.33
C ALA A 152 -28.28 -4.51 25.77
N GLN A 153 -27.83 -3.61 26.65
CA GLN A 153 -28.27 -3.56 28.06
C GLN A 153 -29.49 -2.66 28.31
N LEU A 154 -29.86 -1.80 27.37
CA LEU A 154 -30.94 -0.82 27.51
C LEU A 154 -32.15 -1.06 26.58
N GLY A 155 -32.15 -2.15 25.79
CA GLY A 155 -33.28 -2.52 24.93
C GLY A 155 -33.60 -1.52 23.80
N LEU A 156 -32.82 -0.45 23.65
CA LEU A 156 -32.98 0.55 22.59
C LEU A 156 -32.13 0.15 21.39
N THR A 157 -32.60 -0.86 20.65
CA THR A 157 -32.11 -1.12 19.31
C THR A 157 -32.48 0.09 18.45
N LEU A 158 -31.49 0.88 18.00
CA LEU A 158 -31.70 1.82 16.90
C LEU A 158 -32.37 1.03 15.77
N ALA A 159 -33.61 1.40 15.44
CA ALA A 159 -34.42 0.69 14.45
C ALA A 159 -33.58 0.43 13.20
N SER A 160 -33.65 -0.78 12.65
CA SER A 160 -32.88 -1.26 11.49
C SER A 160 -32.98 -0.36 10.24
N GLY A 161 -33.91 0.60 10.23
CA GLY A 161 -34.03 1.66 9.23
C GLY A 161 -33.03 2.82 9.35
N VAL A 162 -32.41 3.05 10.53
CA VAL A 162 -31.47 4.18 10.77
C VAL A 162 -30.00 3.76 10.60
N SER A 163 -29.66 2.49 10.83
CA SER A 163 -28.28 1.99 10.72
C SER A 163 -27.77 1.95 9.26
N ARG A 164 -28.65 1.66 8.30
CA ARG A 164 -28.33 1.63 6.86
C ARG A 164 -28.02 3.03 6.28
N PRO A 165 -28.84 4.07 6.46
CA PRO A 165 -28.50 5.41 5.97
C PRO A 165 -27.28 6.00 6.68
N LEU A 166 -27.07 5.68 7.96
CA LEU A 166 -25.89 6.14 8.72
C LEU A 166 -24.58 5.55 8.17
N SER A 167 -24.56 4.27 7.79
CA SER A 167 -23.36 3.64 7.19
C SER A 167 -23.05 4.18 5.79
N TRP A 168 -24.08 4.47 4.99
CA TRP A 168 -23.92 5.16 3.70
C TRP A 168 -23.39 6.59 3.87
N LEU A 169 -23.90 7.34 4.85
CA LEU A 169 -23.42 8.68 5.15
C LEU A 169 -21.95 8.65 5.62
N LEU A 170 -21.56 7.66 6.41
CA LEU A 170 -20.17 7.42 6.80
C LEU A 170 -19.29 7.10 5.59
N ALA A 171 -19.73 6.21 4.70
CA ALA A 171 -19.01 5.87 3.49
C ALA A 171 -18.82 7.10 2.58
N VAL A 172 -19.85 7.95 2.45
CA VAL A 172 -19.77 9.21 1.71
C VAL A 172 -18.79 10.18 2.37
N LEU A 173 -18.79 10.31 3.70
CA LEU A 173 -17.83 11.16 4.42
C LEU A 173 -16.40 10.67 4.28
N VAL A 174 -16.16 9.36 4.33
CA VAL A 174 -14.85 8.73 4.08
C VAL A 174 -14.40 8.98 2.64
N ALA A 175 -15.30 8.81 1.67
CA ALA A 175 -15.01 9.06 0.26
C ALA A 175 -14.70 10.54 0.00
N LEU A 176 -15.46 11.45 0.61
CA LEU A 176 -15.21 12.90 0.54
C LEU A 176 -13.89 13.29 1.22
N PHE A 177 -13.57 12.68 2.36
CA PHE A 177 -12.28 12.89 3.02
C PHE A 177 -11.12 12.39 2.15
N ALA A 178 -11.22 11.18 1.61
CA ALA A 178 -10.24 10.64 0.68
C ALA A 178 -10.08 11.54 -0.55
N PHE A 179 -11.19 12.05 -1.09
CA PHE A 179 -11.20 13.00 -2.20
C PHE A 179 -10.51 14.34 -1.84
N CYS A 180 -10.72 14.83 -0.62
CA CYS A 180 -10.05 16.03 -0.10
C CYS A 180 -8.55 15.85 0.12
N LEU A 181 -8.05 14.63 0.36
CA LEU A 181 -6.61 14.35 0.50
C LEU A 181 -5.87 14.25 -0.84
N LEU A 182 -6.57 13.97 -1.95
CA LEU A 182 -5.97 13.88 -3.30
C LEU A 182 -5.05 15.06 -3.68
N PRO A 183 -5.38 16.34 -3.40
CA PRO A 183 -4.54 17.48 -3.77
C PRO A 183 -3.26 17.59 -2.94
N VAL A 184 -3.24 17.01 -1.72
CA VAL A 184 -2.06 17.02 -0.84
C VAL A 184 -0.98 16.10 -1.41
N PHE A 185 -1.37 14.90 -1.83
CA PHE A 185 -0.46 13.93 -2.45
C PHE A 185 0.08 14.37 -3.81
N ARG A 186 -0.66 15.21 -4.55
CA ARG A 186 -0.17 15.82 -5.79
C ARG A 186 0.95 16.85 -5.60
N ARG A 187 1.06 17.46 -4.42
CA ARG A 187 2.08 18.50 -4.15
C ARG A 187 3.37 17.93 -3.58
N ASN A 188 3.28 16.87 -2.77
CA ASN A 188 4.41 16.30 -2.05
C ASN A 188 4.74 14.88 -2.55
N ILE A 189 5.51 14.80 -3.64
CA ILE A 189 5.89 13.51 -4.26
C ILE A 189 6.57 12.56 -3.26
N ILE A 190 7.47 13.07 -2.42
CA ILE A 190 8.20 12.25 -1.43
C ILE A 190 7.25 11.67 -0.39
N ALA A 191 6.38 12.49 0.20
CA ALA A 191 5.44 11.99 1.22
C ALA A 191 4.42 11.02 0.62
N GLY A 192 3.90 11.31 -0.58
CA GLY A 192 2.96 10.42 -1.28
C GLY A 192 3.58 9.07 -1.63
N THR A 193 4.80 9.06 -2.16
CA THR A 193 5.52 7.81 -2.51
C THR A 193 5.85 6.96 -1.28
N VAL A 194 6.24 7.57 -0.17
CA VAL A 194 6.51 6.85 1.09
C VAL A 194 5.22 6.25 1.68
N ILE A 195 4.13 7.02 1.72
CA ILE A 195 2.84 6.51 2.23
C ILE A 195 2.33 5.36 1.34
N ALA A 196 2.44 5.50 0.02
CA ALA A 196 2.11 4.42 -0.90
C ALA A 196 3.00 3.19 -0.64
N ALA A 197 4.31 3.35 -0.48
CA ALA A 197 5.23 2.26 -0.19
C ALA A 197 4.84 1.49 1.10
N PHE A 198 4.46 2.19 2.18
CA PHE A 198 3.97 1.52 3.39
C PHE A 198 2.69 0.71 3.15
N LEU A 199 1.74 1.25 2.37
CA LEU A 199 0.51 0.54 2.01
C LEU A 199 0.78 -0.68 1.11
N VAL A 200 1.80 -0.58 0.25
CA VAL A 200 2.29 -1.69 -0.57
C VAL A 200 2.86 -2.79 0.31
N ASP A 201 3.80 -2.50 1.20
CA ASP A 201 4.39 -3.53 2.07
C ASP A 201 3.34 -4.18 2.97
N LEU A 202 2.39 -3.39 3.50
CA LEU A 202 1.24 -3.92 4.24
C LEU A 202 0.39 -4.85 3.37
N GLY A 203 0.02 -4.44 2.15
CA GLY A 203 -0.80 -5.29 1.28
C GLY A 203 -0.05 -6.54 0.81
N MET A 204 1.26 -6.46 0.56
CA MET A 204 2.08 -7.63 0.21
C MET A 204 2.15 -8.63 1.36
N TRP A 205 2.23 -8.15 2.62
CA TRP A 205 2.15 -9.02 3.78
C TRP A 205 0.77 -9.69 3.90
N LEU A 206 -0.32 -8.93 3.72
CA LEU A 206 -1.69 -9.47 3.71
C LEU A 206 -1.93 -10.45 2.56
N GLU A 207 -1.28 -10.26 1.41
CA GLU A 207 -1.31 -11.21 0.28
C GLU A 207 -0.70 -12.54 0.68
N ARG A 208 0.48 -12.53 1.29
CA ARG A 208 1.12 -13.77 1.78
C ARG A 208 0.27 -14.47 2.82
N PHE A 209 -0.33 -13.71 3.74
CA PHE A 209 -1.32 -14.26 4.68
C PHE A 209 -2.51 -14.91 3.95
N THR A 210 -3.08 -14.22 2.96
CA THR A 210 -4.27 -14.68 2.23
C THR A 210 -3.98 -15.88 1.32
N ILE A 211 -2.75 -16.05 0.84
CA ILE A 211 -2.35 -17.24 0.10
C ILE A 211 -2.25 -18.44 1.06
N VAL A 212 -1.63 -18.24 2.22
CA VAL A 212 -1.29 -19.34 3.13
C VAL A 212 -2.47 -19.75 4.01
N VAL A 213 -2.97 -18.84 4.85
CA VAL A 213 -3.89 -19.20 5.94
C VAL A 213 -5.21 -19.79 5.45
N PRO A 214 -5.96 -19.17 4.52
CA PRO A 214 -7.26 -19.71 4.09
C PRO A 214 -7.15 -21.05 3.37
N THR A 215 -5.99 -21.34 2.77
CA THR A 215 -5.72 -22.60 2.06
C THR A 215 -5.43 -23.72 3.05
N GLU A 216 -4.62 -23.45 4.08
CA GLU A 216 -4.29 -24.42 5.12
C GLU A 216 -5.46 -24.73 6.05
N THR A 217 -6.29 -23.74 6.37
CA THR A 217 -7.42 -23.96 7.27
C THR A 217 -8.60 -24.70 6.63
N ARG A 218 -8.52 -25.02 5.33
CA ARG A 218 -9.56 -25.70 4.55
C ARG A 218 -8.99 -26.93 3.84
N PRO A 219 -8.85 -28.06 4.54
CA PRO A 219 -8.30 -29.28 3.97
C PRO A 219 -9.18 -29.81 2.82
N MET A 220 -8.54 -30.55 1.90
CA MET A 220 -9.24 -31.16 0.77
C MET A 220 -10.17 -32.29 1.21
N LEU A 221 -9.74 -33.07 2.21
CA LEU A 221 -10.48 -34.23 2.72
C LEU A 221 -11.72 -33.79 3.50
N GLU A 222 -12.87 -34.33 3.12
CA GLU A 222 -14.14 -34.06 3.79
C GLU A 222 -14.17 -34.73 5.18
N GLY A 223 -14.65 -34.02 6.19
CA GLY A 223 -14.72 -34.50 7.58
C GLY A 223 -13.62 -33.99 8.51
N TYR A 224 -12.61 -33.30 7.99
CA TYR A 224 -11.65 -32.56 8.84
C TYR A 224 -12.20 -31.21 9.29
N VAL A 225 -11.80 -30.78 10.48
CA VAL A 225 -12.28 -29.55 11.11
C VAL A 225 -11.76 -28.33 10.37
N ILE A 226 -12.66 -27.43 9.97
CA ILE A 226 -12.31 -26.11 9.45
C ILE A 226 -11.86 -25.26 10.63
N GLY A 227 -10.62 -24.75 10.56
CA GLY A 227 -10.05 -23.89 11.60
C GLY A 227 -10.13 -22.41 11.24
N ILE A 228 -10.11 -21.55 12.26
CA ILE A 228 -9.82 -20.12 12.10
C ILE A 228 -8.49 -19.84 12.79
N TYR A 229 -7.57 -19.22 12.06
CA TYR A 229 -6.27 -18.87 12.61
C TYR A 229 -6.34 -17.52 13.34
N HIS A 230 -5.93 -17.54 14.61
CA HIS A 230 -5.76 -16.35 15.43
C HIS A 230 -4.30 -16.26 15.88
N PRO A 231 -3.53 -15.27 15.42
CA PRO A 231 -2.14 -15.15 15.80
C PRO A 231 -2.00 -14.90 17.30
N THR A 232 -1.11 -15.64 17.93
CA THR A 232 -0.75 -15.52 19.33
C THR A 232 0.14 -14.31 19.58
N ALA A 233 0.20 -13.84 20.82
CA ALA A 233 1.10 -12.76 21.20
C ALA A 233 2.57 -13.08 20.89
N THR A 234 2.98 -14.35 21.02
CA THR A 234 4.32 -14.81 20.69
C THR A 234 4.68 -14.62 19.23
N GLU A 235 3.76 -14.92 18.30
CA GLU A 235 3.96 -14.72 16.86
C GLU A 235 4.09 -13.23 16.51
N TRP A 236 3.28 -12.37 17.15
CA TRP A 236 3.38 -10.92 16.98
C TRP A 236 4.71 -10.37 17.50
N ILE A 237 5.15 -10.82 18.68
CA ILE A 237 6.44 -10.40 19.26
C ILE A 237 7.61 -10.87 18.39
N LEU A 238 7.57 -12.12 17.89
CA LEU A 238 8.62 -12.64 17.01
C LEU A 238 8.70 -11.86 15.70
N THR A 239 7.54 -11.50 15.14
CA THR A 239 7.46 -10.64 13.96
C THR A 239 8.03 -9.24 14.25
N ALA A 240 7.66 -8.62 15.36
CA ALA A 240 8.21 -7.31 15.75
C ALA A 240 9.74 -7.38 15.98
N ALA A 241 10.23 -8.48 16.58
CA ALA A 241 11.64 -8.70 16.83
C ALA A 241 12.44 -8.86 15.53
N SER A 242 11.88 -9.48 14.47
CA SER A 242 12.56 -9.58 13.19
C SER A 242 12.70 -8.23 12.49
N PHE A 243 11.67 -7.37 12.52
CA PHE A 243 11.75 -6.00 12.03
C PHE A 243 12.77 -5.16 12.82
N ALA A 244 12.76 -5.28 14.16
CA ALA A 244 13.74 -4.59 15.01
C ALA A 244 15.17 -5.08 14.76
N GLY A 245 15.35 -6.39 14.61
CA GLY A 245 16.64 -7.00 14.29
C GLY A 245 17.18 -6.55 12.93
N PHE A 246 16.34 -6.53 11.89
CA PHE A 246 16.70 -6.00 10.58
C PHE A 246 17.08 -4.53 10.65
N ALA A 247 16.27 -3.69 11.32
CA ALA A 247 16.56 -2.26 11.49
C ALA A 247 17.89 -2.04 12.24
N LEU A 248 18.18 -2.83 13.27
CA LEU A 248 19.44 -2.78 14.01
C LEU A 248 20.63 -3.12 13.11
N LEU A 249 20.57 -4.24 12.38
CA LEU A 249 21.62 -4.64 11.44
C LEU A 249 21.84 -3.60 10.34
N TYR A 250 20.76 -3.02 9.84
CA TYR A 250 20.82 -1.97 8.82
C TYR A 250 21.48 -0.70 9.34
N VAL A 251 21.15 -0.26 10.56
CA VAL A 251 21.79 0.91 11.19
C VAL A 251 23.27 0.66 11.46
N ILE A 252 23.64 -0.55 11.91
CA ILE A 252 25.05 -0.94 12.07
C ILE A 252 25.77 -0.86 10.72
N PHE A 253 25.20 -1.44 9.67
CA PHE A 253 25.77 -1.40 8.33
C PHE A 253 26.00 0.03 7.84
N VAL A 254 25.00 0.89 7.94
CA VAL A 254 25.06 2.30 7.54
C VAL A 254 26.11 3.10 8.33
N LYS A 255 26.39 2.70 9.57
CA LYS A 255 27.43 3.33 10.40
C LYS A 255 28.84 2.85 10.05
N LEU A 256 28.98 1.61 9.56
CA LEU A 256 30.27 1.01 9.20
C LEU A 256 30.68 1.31 7.75
N PHE A 257 29.73 1.45 6.84
CA PHE A 257 29.98 1.59 5.41
C PHE A 257 29.36 2.87 4.83
N PRO A 258 29.99 3.49 3.82
CA PRO A 258 29.40 4.63 3.13
C PRO A 258 28.12 4.21 2.39
N ILE A 259 27.01 4.89 2.67
CA ILE A 259 25.70 4.61 2.06
C ILE A 259 25.68 4.95 0.56
N ILE A 260 26.43 5.97 0.17
CA ILE A 260 26.53 6.45 -1.21
C ILE A 260 27.88 5.99 -1.76
N SER A 261 27.85 5.42 -2.97
CA SER A 261 29.01 5.09 -3.77
C SER A 261 29.77 6.36 -4.17
N ILE A 262 30.83 6.70 -3.43
CA ILE A 262 31.62 7.93 -3.67
C ILE A 262 32.20 7.97 -5.09
N TRP A 263 32.70 6.82 -5.59
CA TRP A 263 33.31 6.71 -6.91
C TRP A 263 32.31 6.99 -8.04
N GLU A 264 31.08 6.47 -7.96
CA GLU A 264 30.04 6.72 -8.98
C GLU A 264 29.60 8.19 -8.99
N VAL A 265 29.58 8.84 -7.81
CA VAL A 265 29.27 10.27 -7.72
C VAL A 265 30.37 11.11 -8.34
N GLN A 266 31.65 10.78 -8.09
CA GLN A 266 32.78 11.48 -8.69
C GLN A 266 32.81 11.31 -10.22
N GLU A 267 32.61 10.07 -10.70
CA GLU A 267 32.50 9.79 -12.13
C GLU A 267 31.35 10.58 -12.77
N ALA A 268 30.19 10.64 -12.11
CA ALA A 268 29.07 11.44 -12.59
C ALA A 268 29.40 12.95 -12.67
N GLU A 269 30.15 13.50 -11.71
CA GLU A 269 30.58 14.90 -11.74
C GLU A 269 31.53 15.21 -12.91
N GLU A 270 32.39 14.26 -13.29
CA GLU A 270 33.31 14.41 -14.43
C GLU A 270 32.62 14.21 -15.79
N VAL A 271 31.72 13.22 -15.89
CA VAL A 271 31.10 12.80 -17.16
C VAL A 271 29.93 13.70 -17.57
N ILE A 272 29.13 14.19 -16.62
CA ILE A 272 27.92 14.99 -16.92
C ILE A 272 28.25 16.25 -17.75
N PRO A 273 29.26 17.08 -17.40
CA PRO A 273 29.62 18.25 -18.19
C PRO A 273 29.99 17.90 -19.65
N GLN A 274 30.75 16.82 -19.83
CA GLN A 274 31.19 16.35 -21.15
C GLN A 274 29.99 15.90 -22.01
N MET A 275 29.03 15.18 -21.41
CA MET A 275 27.81 14.78 -22.10
C MET A 275 26.96 15.99 -22.51
N VAL A 276 26.82 16.99 -21.64
CA VAL A 276 26.05 18.21 -21.94
C VAL A 276 26.69 18.97 -23.10
N GLU A 277 28.02 19.08 -23.13
CA GLU A 277 28.74 19.72 -24.23
C GLU A 277 28.55 18.96 -25.55
N LYS A 278 28.68 17.63 -25.53
CA LYS A 278 28.47 16.78 -26.71
C LYS A 278 27.04 16.90 -27.26
N VAL A 279 26.03 16.91 -26.37
CA VAL A 279 24.63 17.10 -26.76
C VAL A 279 24.41 18.49 -27.34
N ARG A 280 25.01 19.53 -26.77
CA ARG A 280 24.93 20.90 -27.29
C ARG A 280 25.51 20.98 -28.70
N GLY A 281 26.58 20.22 -29.00
CA GLY A 281 27.16 20.14 -30.34
C GLY A 281 26.23 19.53 -31.41
N TYR A 282 25.24 18.72 -31.03
CA TYR A 282 24.25 18.16 -31.96
C TYR A 282 23.03 19.07 -32.18
N LEU A 283 22.84 20.10 -31.34
CA LEU A 283 21.72 21.02 -31.48
C LEU A 283 22.10 22.12 -32.47
N PRO A 284 21.27 22.40 -33.50
CA PRO A 284 21.51 23.53 -34.40
C PRO A 284 21.51 24.82 -33.56
N GLY A 285 22.51 25.68 -33.80
CA GLY A 285 22.92 26.75 -32.89
C GLY A 285 21.79 27.58 -32.29
N THR A 286 21.74 27.61 -30.96
CA THR A 286 21.07 28.62 -30.13
C THR A 286 22.11 29.54 -29.52
#